data_AF-A0A009L6I6-F1
#
_entry.id   AF-A0A009L6I6-F1
#
_cell.length_a   1.000
_cell.length_b   1.000
_cell.length_c   1.000
_cell.angle_alpha   90.00
_cell.angle_beta   90.00
_cell.angle_gamma   90.00
#
_symmetry.space_group_name_H-M   'P 1'
#
loop_
_entity.id
_entity.type
_entity.pdbx_description
1 polymer ?
#
loop_
_entity_poly.entity_id
_entity_poly.type
_entity_poly.pdbx_seq_one_letter_code
_entity_poly.pdbx_strand_id
1 'polypeptide(L)'
;MPYSLREFSFLSFLRFFLLFSFIIATCCFIGIASRPLSFLAFFWPANSVLLGLLIRFPTTRRPSAFLGAYIGYVIADLFQGTPFALTLVLTTSNFLYVVTTFALYMFFNQHIKAAYRGYSYLFLFGLCGIGSVVGALFAATFVPMFNTKFMIGGLLDEFGYWFTSELQNALLLLPIILNIPQYSQVKHYFSRNRGLQPTDLLPFGAVLISIAASYYDSGPGSLLYPIALATLKYTDRTE
;
A
#
# COMPACT_ATOMS: atom_id res chain seq x y z
N MET A 1 -5.94 33.40 1.40
CA MET A 1 -7.22 33.17 0.67
C MET A 1 -8.16 32.44 1.61
N PRO A 2 -9.42 32.89 1.77
CA PRO A 2 -10.32 32.30 2.75
C PRO A 2 -10.67 30.87 2.31
N TYR A 3 -10.67 29.95 3.26
CA TYR A 3 -11.17 28.60 3.08
C TYR A 3 -12.65 28.71 2.68
N SER A 4 -12.92 28.53 1.39
CA SER A 4 -14.26 28.19 0.91
C SER A 4 -14.68 26.94 1.66
N LEU A 5 -15.59 27.09 2.63
CA LEU A 5 -16.35 25.99 3.20
C LEU A 5 -17.10 25.37 2.02
N ARG A 6 -16.52 24.33 1.40
CA ARG A 6 -17.23 23.51 0.44
C ARG A 6 -18.48 23.02 1.16
N GLU A 7 -19.64 23.44 0.70
CA GLU A 7 -20.91 22.90 1.18
C GLU A 7 -20.81 21.38 1.23
N PHE A 8 -21.14 20.82 2.39
CA PHE A 8 -21.17 19.38 2.61
C PHE A 8 -22.32 18.79 1.79
N SER A 9 -22.07 18.52 0.51
CA SER A 9 -23.04 17.85 -0.33
C SER A 9 -23.07 16.37 0.08
N PHE A 10 -24.22 15.90 0.59
CA PHE A 10 -24.47 14.50 0.91
C PHE A 10 -24.11 13.57 -0.25
N LEU A 11 -24.37 13.98 -1.50
CA LEU A 11 -23.95 13.21 -2.68
C LEU A 11 -22.43 13.06 -2.76
N SER A 12 -21.67 14.10 -2.42
CA SER A 12 -20.21 14.01 -2.41
C SER A 12 -19.71 13.07 -1.30
N PHE A 13 -20.36 13.09 -0.13
CA PHE A 13 -20.07 12.15 0.95
C PHE A 13 -20.29 10.71 0.49
N LEU A 14 -21.48 10.42 -0.04
CA LEU A 14 -21.87 9.09 -0.50
C LEU A 14 -20.97 8.59 -1.64
N ARG A 15 -20.61 9.46 -2.59
CA ARG A 15 -19.68 9.12 -3.69
C ARG A 15 -18.33 8.61 -3.16
N PHE A 16 -17.69 9.35 -2.25
CA PHE A 16 -16.40 8.93 -1.69
C PHE A 16 -16.53 7.68 -0.82
N PHE A 17 -17.61 7.58 -0.03
CA PHE A 17 -17.90 6.39 0.77
C PHE A 17 -18.03 5.13 -0.09
N LEU A 18 -18.89 5.15 -1.12
CA LEU A 18 -19.10 4.01 -2.01
C LEU A 18 -17.85 3.66 -2.80
N LEU A 19 -17.14 4.68 -3.31
CA LEU A 19 -15.92 4.47 -4.08
C LEU A 19 -14.84 3.76 -3.25
N PHE A 20 -14.57 4.26 -2.04
CA PHE A 20 -13.54 3.66 -1.18
C PHE A 20 -13.98 2.30 -0.65
N SER A 21 -15.26 2.12 -0.32
CA SER A 21 -15.79 0.81 0.06
C SER A 21 -15.58 -0.22 -1.05
N PHE A 22 -15.92 0.12 -2.29
CA PHE A 22 -15.75 -0.76 -3.43
C PHE A 22 -14.28 -1.09 -3.72
N ILE A 23 -13.40 -0.06 -3.76
CA ILE A 23 -11.97 -0.26 -4.02
C ILE A 23 -11.36 -1.17 -2.96
N ILE A 24 -11.60 -0.87 -1.68
CA ILE A 24 -10.98 -1.61 -0.58
C ILE A 24 -11.54 -3.03 -0.49
N ALA A 25 -12.86 -3.22 -0.64
CA ALA A 25 -13.42 -4.57 -0.70
C ALA A 25 -12.81 -5.39 -1.85
N THR A 26 -12.64 -4.80 -3.03
CA THR A 26 -12.00 -5.47 -4.18
C THR A 26 -10.55 -5.86 -3.87
N CYS A 27 -9.77 -4.94 -3.28
CA CYS A 27 -8.40 -5.23 -2.86
C CYS A 27 -8.34 -6.34 -1.80
N CYS A 28 -9.27 -6.35 -0.84
CA CYS A 28 -9.37 -7.41 0.16
C CYS A 28 -9.72 -8.76 -0.49
N PHE A 29 -10.65 -8.81 -1.44
CA PHE A 29 -10.95 -10.06 -2.16
C PHE A 29 -9.74 -10.60 -2.91
N ILE A 30 -8.96 -9.73 -3.58
CA ILE A 30 -7.69 -10.14 -4.21
C ILE A 30 -6.72 -10.69 -3.16
N GLY A 31 -6.62 -10.03 -2.00
CA GLY A 31 -5.73 -10.48 -0.93
C GLY A 31 -6.15 -11.81 -0.32
N ILE A 32 -7.44 -11.98 -0.02
CA ILE A 32 -8.02 -13.23 0.48
C ILE A 32 -7.82 -14.36 -0.53
N ALA A 33 -8.03 -14.10 -1.82
CA ALA A 33 -7.81 -15.09 -2.88
C ALA A 33 -6.34 -15.52 -3.00
N SER A 34 -5.39 -14.67 -2.59
CA SER A 34 -3.96 -15.00 -2.54
C SER A 34 -3.57 -15.81 -1.29
N ARG A 35 -4.50 -16.04 -0.36
CA ARG A 35 -4.14 -16.63 0.93
C ARG A 35 -3.97 -18.16 0.85
N PRO A 36 -2.79 -18.72 1.18
CA PRO A 36 -2.65 -20.17 1.37
C PRO A 36 -3.36 -20.61 2.66
N LEU A 37 -3.83 -21.86 2.70
CA LEU A 37 -4.76 -22.37 3.72
C LEU A 37 -4.32 -22.15 5.19
N SER A 38 -3.01 -22.14 5.45
CA SER A 38 -2.42 -22.10 6.80
C SER A 38 -1.63 -20.83 7.10
N PHE A 39 -1.62 -19.83 6.21
CA PHE A 39 -0.83 -18.61 6.41
C PHE A 39 -1.64 -17.34 6.11
N LEU A 40 -1.06 -16.17 6.36
CA LEU A 40 -1.62 -14.89 5.90
C LEU A 40 -1.52 -14.79 4.37
N ALA A 41 -2.28 -13.86 3.80
CA ALA A 41 -2.17 -13.52 2.40
C ALA A 41 -0.73 -13.11 2.07
N PHE A 42 -0.11 -13.77 1.09
CA PHE A 42 1.22 -13.36 0.62
C PHE A 42 1.18 -12.02 -0.13
N PHE A 43 -0.01 -11.61 -0.57
CA PHE A 43 -0.27 -10.35 -1.23
C PHE A 43 -1.51 -9.68 -0.61
N TRP A 44 -1.36 -8.49 -0.05
CA TRP A 44 -2.45 -7.76 0.63
C TRP A 44 -2.48 -6.29 0.17
N PRO A 45 -3.16 -6.00 -0.96
CA PRO A 45 -3.07 -4.68 -1.57
C PRO A 45 -3.88 -3.59 -0.86
N ALA A 46 -4.86 -3.95 -0.03
CA ALA A 46 -5.86 -3.02 0.50
C ALA A 46 -5.23 -1.85 1.28
N ASN A 47 -4.30 -2.14 2.20
CA ASN A 47 -3.66 -1.13 3.05
C ASN A 47 -2.81 -0.15 2.22
N SER A 48 -1.94 -0.67 1.34
CA SER A 48 -1.06 0.15 0.51
C SER A 48 -1.85 0.96 -0.53
N VAL A 49 -2.92 0.40 -1.09
CA VAL A 49 -3.83 1.13 -1.99
C VAL A 49 -4.51 2.27 -1.25
N LEU A 50 -5.08 2.03 -0.07
CA LEU A 50 -5.72 3.07 0.72
C LEU A 50 -4.73 4.21 1.05
N LEU A 51 -3.57 3.86 1.60
CA LEU A 51 -2.52 4.81 1.96
C LEU A 51 -2.03 5.60 0.73
N GLY A 52 -1.73 4.91 -0.37
CA GLY A 52 -1.27 5.53 -1.61
C GLY A 52 -2.28 6.50 -2.21
N LEU A 53 -3.58 6.15 -2.18
CA LEU A 53 -4.66 7.04 -2.64
C LEU A 53 -4.79 8.30 -1.78
N LEU A 54 -4.65 8.17 -0.45
CA LEU A 54 -4.70 9.31 0.48
C LEU A 54 -3.49 10.24 0.31
N ILE A 55 -2.31 9.68 0.06
CA ILE A 55 -1.08 10.44 -0.19
C ILE A 55 -1.17 11.17 -1.53
N ARG A 56 -1.46 10.43 -2.61
CA ARG A 56 -1.41 10.92 -3.99
C ARG A 56 -2.52 11.89 -4.34
N PHE A 57 -3.72 11.69 -3.81
CA PHE A 57 -4.90 12.50 -4.15
C PHE A 57 -5.43 13.25 -2.93
N PRO A 58 -5.00 14.49 -2.65
CA PRO A 58 -5.46 15.25 -1.48
C PRO A 58 -6.98 15.40 -1.36
N THR A 59 -7.71 15.30 -2.49
CA THR A 59 -9.17 15.36 -2.54
C THR A 59 -9.86 14.17 -1.87
N THR A 60 -9.16 13.04 -1.68
CA THR A 60 -9.67 11.81 -1.06
C THR A 60 -9.58 11.82 0.47
N ARG A 61 -8.91 12.81 1.08
CA ARG A 61 -8.69 12.92 2.53
C ARG A 61 -9.94 13.40 3.28
N ARG A 62 -11.03 12.67 3.09
CA ARG A 62 -12.36 12.98 3.63
C ARG A 62 -12.80 11.89 4.59
N PRO A 63 -13.53 12.24 5.67
CA PRO A 63 -14.09 11.23 6.58
C PRO A 63 -14.89 10.13 5.88
N SER A 64 -15.61 10.46 4.79
CA SER A 64 -16.34 9.47 4.00
C SER A 64 -15.44 8.42 3.35
N ALA A 65 -14.24 8.80 2.88
CA ALA A 65 -13.30 7.85 2.28
C ALA A 65 -12.76 6.88 3.33
N PHE A 66 -12.42 7.39 4.52
CA PHE A 66 -12.00 6.58 5.67
C PHE A 66 -13.10 5.61 6.12
N LEU A 67 -14.33 6.11 6.29
CA LEU A 67 -15.48 5.28 6.67
C LEU A 67 -15.79 4.25 5.57
N GLY A 68 -15.79 4.66 4.31
CA GLY A 68 -15.99 3.76 3.17
C GLY A 68 -14.95 2.65 3.14
N ALA A 69 -13.67 2.98 3.30
CA ALA A 69 -12.59 2.01 3.38
C ALA A 69 -12.77 1.01 4.54
N TYR A 70 -13.09 1.51 5.74
CA TYR A 70 -13.36 0.66 6.90
C TYR A 70 -14.50 -0.34 6.61
N ILE A 71 -15.59 0.13 6.02
CA ILE A 71 -16.71 -0.73 5.61
C ILE A 71 -16.31 -1.70 4.49
N GLY A 72 -15.43 -1.29 3.57
CA GLY A 72 -14.88 -2.18 2.54
C GLY A 72 -14.13 -3.39 3.13
N TYR A 73 -13.31 -3.18 4.16
CA TYR A 73 -12.67 -4.28 4.90
C TYR A 73 -13.71 -5.22 5.53
N VAL A 74 -14.66 -4.65 6.27
CA VAL A 74 -15.71 -5.42 6.95
C VAL A 74 -16.52 -6.26 5.97
N ILE A 75 -16.94 -5.68 4.84
CA ILE A 75 -17.71 -6.39 3.81
C ILE A 75 -16.95 -7.61 3.30
N ALA A 76 -15.66 -7.44 2.96
CA ALA A 76 -14.87 -8.52 2.39
C ALA A 76 -14.68 -9.69 3.38
N ASP A 77 -14.37 -9.39 4.64
CA ASP A 77 -14.16 -10.41 5.67
C ASP A 77 -15.47 -11.14 6.03
N LEU A 78 -16.59 -10.41 6.16
CA LEU A 78 -17.90 -11.02 6.42
C LEU A 78 -18.36 -11.90 5.26
N PHE A 79 -18.11 -11.48 4.01
CA PHE A 79 -18.43 -12.27 2.83
C PHE A 79 -17.67 -13.60 2.81
N GLN A 80 -16.45 -13.62 3.36
CA GLN A 80 -15.66 -14.84 3.52
C GLN A 80 -16.14 -15.76 4.67
N GLY A 81 -17.18 -15.35 5.42
CA GLY A 81 -17.72 -16.08 6.57
C GLY A 81 -16.92 -15.86 7.85
N THR A 82 -16.08 -14.82 7.91
CA THR A 82 -15.31 -14.49 9.12
C THR A 82 -16.27 -14.05 10.24
N PRO A 83 -16.13 -14.54 11.48
CA PRO A 83 -16.94 -14.08 12.60
C PRO A 83 -16.86 -12.56 12.75
N PHE A 84 -17.98 -11.91 13.11
CA PHE A 84 -18.07 -10.45 13.18
C PHE A 84 -17.02 -9.82 14.12
N ALA A 85 -16.83 -10.39 15.30
CA ALA A 85 -15.83 -9.89 16.26
C ALA A 85 -14.40 -9.97 15.70
N LEU A 86 -14.05 -11.08 15.05
CA LEU A 86 -12.74 -11.24 14.41
C LEU A 86 -12.59 -10.26 13.22
N THR A 87 -13.65 -10.06 12.45
CA THR A 87 -13.67 -9.08 11.35
C THR A 87 -13.34 -7.67 11.85
N LEU A 88 -13.92 -7.25 12.98
CA LEU A 88 -13.60 -5.96 13.57
C LEU A 88 -12.15 -5.86 14.03
N VAL A 89 -11.59 -6.93 14.60
CA VAL A 89 -10.18 -6.96 15.01
C VAL A 89 -9.24 -6.85 13.80
N LEU A 90 -9.47 -7.65 12.76
CA LEU A 90 -8.68 -7.62 11.52
C LEU A 90 -8.80 -6.27 10.83
N THR A 91 -10.01 -5.74 10.70
CA THR A 91 -10.25 -4.42 10.12
C THR A 91 -9.54 -3.32 10.91
N THR A 92 -9.61 -3.36 12.24
CA THR A 92 -8.99 -2.35 13.10
C THR A 92 -7.47 -2.40 13.01
N SER A 93 -6.86 -3.59 12.96
CA SER A 93 -5.42 -3.74 12.71
C SER A 93 -4.99 -3.06 11.40
N ASN A 94 -5.65 -3.43 10.29
CA ASN A 94 -5.41 -2.87 8.96
C ASN A 94 -5.56 -1.33 8.97
N PHE A 95 -6.60 -0.84 9.61
CA PHE A 95 -6.91 0.58 9.64
C PHE A 95 -5.92 1.38 10.51
N LEU A 96 -5.47 0.82 11.64
CA LEU A 96 -4.46 1.43 12.51
C LEU A 96 -3.12 1.59 11.79
N TYR A 97 -2.70 0.60 11.00
CA TYR A 97 -1.53 0.72 10.13
C TYR A 97 -1.67 1.96 9.22
N VAL A 98 -2.77 2.03 8.45
CA VAL A 98 -2.95 3.10 7.45
C VAL A 98 -3.05 4.48 8.11
N VAL A 99 -3.88 4.61 9.16
CA VAL A 99 -4.12 5.91 9.80
C VAL A 99 -2.86 6.41 10.49
N THR A 100 -2.12 5.54 11.19
CA THR A 100 -0.85 5.90 11.82
C THR A 100 0.15 6.39 10.79
N THR A 101 0.42 5.60 9.74
CA THR A 101 1.38 5.99 8.70
C THR A 101 0.95 7.26 7.97
N PHE A 102 -0.34 7.40 7.66
CA PHE A 102 -0.85 8.59 6.99
C PHE A 102 -0.75 9.84 7.86
N ALA A 103 -1.07 9.75 9.16
CA ALA A 103 -0.95 10.86 10.09
C ALA A 103 0.51 11.32 10.23
N LEU A 104 1.44 10.38 10.41
CA LEU A 104 2.87 10.68 10.46
C LEU A 104 3.36 11.29 9.14
N TYR A 105 2.90 10.77 8.01
CA TYR A 105 3.23 11.35 6.69
C TYR A 105 2.76 12.80 6.61
N MET A 106 1.51 13.08 6.98
CA MET A 106 0.97 14.44 6.95
C MET A 106 1.75 15.39 7.86
N PHE A 107 2.22 14.91 9.01
CA PHE A 107 3.01 15.68 9.97
C PHE A 107 4.43 16.00 9.46
N PHE A 108 5.15 15.00 8.92
CA PHE A 108 6.57 15.16 8.58
C PHE A 108 6.85 15.50 7.11
N ASN A 109 5.90 15.29 6.19
CA ASN A 109 6.16 15.34 4.75
C ASN A 109 6.71 16.70 4.26
N GLN A 110 6.26 17.82 4.84
CA GLN A 110 6.79 19.14 4.44
C GLN A 110 8.28 19.28 4.82
N HIS A 111 8.64 18.84 6.03
CA HIS A 111 10.04 18.86 6.50
C HIS A 111 10.92 17.90 5.69
N ILE A 112 10.42 16.69 5.42
CA ILE A 112 11.16 15.67 4.65
C ILE A 112 11.43 16.14 3.21
N LYS A 113 10.42 16.71 2.54
CA LYS A 113 10.58 17.23 1.16
C LYS A 113 11.55 18.40 1.08
N ALA A 114 11.58 19.25 2.12
CA ALA A 114 12.51 20.37 2.18
C ALA A 114 13.95 19.90 2.39
N ALA A 115 14.17 18.90 3.24
CA ALA A 115 15.51 18.44 3.63
C ALA A 115 16.13 17.39 2.67
N TYR A 116 15.32 16.53 2.03
CA TYR A 116 15.83 15.34 1.33
C TYR A 116 15.22 15.18 -0.07
N ARG A 117 15.60 16.07 -1.00
CA ARG A 117 15.24 15.96 -2.42
C ARG A 117 15.81 14.67 -3.02
N GLY A 118 14.98 13.64 -3.15
CA GLY A 118 15.33 12.35 -3.76
C GLY A 118 15.11 11.11 -2.89
N TYR A 119 15.13 11.24 -1.56
CA TYR A 119 14.99 10.10 -0.62
C TYR A 119 13.59 9.96 -0.01
N SER A 120 12.59 10.67 -0.52
CA SER A 120 11.24 10.73 0.08
C SER A 120 10.57 9.35 0.23
N TYR A 121 10.93 8.36 -0.60
CA TYR A 121 10.44 6.98 -0.49
C TYR A 121 11.03 6.23 0.72
N LEU A 122 12.32 6.41 1.02
CA LEU A 122 12.93 5.77 2.20
C LEU A 122 12.28 6.27 3.49
N PHE A 123 12.01 7.57 3.58
CA PHE A 123 11.27 8.12 4.72
C PHE A 123 9.85 7.57 4.79
N LEU A 124 9.12 7.51 3.66
CA LEU A 124 7.80 6.92 3.62
C LEU A 124 7.81 5.47 4.11
N PHE A 125 8.81 4.68 3.73
CA PHE A 125 8.96 3.30 4.22
C PHE A 125 9.30 3.23 5.71
N GLY A 126 10.09 4.15 6.24
CA GLY A 126 10.27 4.30 7.69
C GLY A 126 8.94 4.56 8.42
N LEU A 127 8.10 5.44 7.86
CA LEU A 127 6.76 5.71 8.41
C LEU A 127 5.81 4.51 8.25
N CYS A 128 5.94 3.73 7.18
CA CYS A 128 5.25 2.45 7.02
C CYS A 128 5.70 1.48 8.09
N GLY A 129 7.00 1.40 8.40
CA GLY A 129 7.51 0.58 9.50
C GLY A 129 6.87 0.92 10.85
N ILE A 130 6.74 2.20 11.19
CA ILE A 130 6.05 2.62 12.43
C ILE A 130 4.57 2.20 12.40
N GLY A 131 3.87 2.43 11.28
CA GLY A 131 2.48 1.96 11.14
C GLY A 131 2.36 0.44 11.24
N SER A 132 3.31 -0.30 10.67
CA SER A 132 3.35 -1.77 10.73
C SER A 132 3.53 -2.24 12.16
N VAL A 133 4.33 -1.56 12.98
CA VAL A 133 4.43 -1.87 14.41
C VAL A 133 3.08 -1.72 15.09
N VAL A 134 2.36 -0.61 14.87
CA VAL A 134 1.06 -0.37 15.52
C VAL A 134 0.01 -1.40 15.09
N GLY A 135 -0.12 -1.66 13.78
CA GLY A 135 -1.05 -2.67 13.27
C GLY A 135 -0.69 -4.08 13.75
N ALA A 136 0.58 -4.46 13.64
CA ALA A 136 1.05 -5.79 14.05
C ALA A 136 0.91 -6.03 15.55
N LEU A 137 1.21 -5.04 16.41
CA LEU A 137 0.98 -5.17 17.85
C LEU A 137 -0.50 -5.38 18.17
N PHE A 138 -1.39 -4.63 17.51
CA PHE A 138 -2.83 -4.81 17.68
C PHE A 138 -3.27 -6.21 17.23
N ALA A 139 -2.85 -6.65 16.05
CA ALA A 139 -3.16 -8.00 15.56
C ALA A 139 -2.61 -9.09 16.48
N ALA A 140 -1.32 -9.04 16.82
CA ALA A 140 -0.67 -10.02 17.69
C ALA A 140 -1.24 -10.08 19.11
N THR A 141 -1.91 -9.01 19.56
CA THR A 141 -2.60 -8.99 20.87
C THR A 141 -4.00 -9.62 20.79
N PHE A 142 -4.78 -9.28 19.76
CA PHE A 142 -6.21 -9.58 19.74
C PHE A 142 -6.59 -10.75 18.82
N VAL A 143 -5.87 -10.99 17.72
CA VAL A 143 -6.13 -12.14 16.83
C VAL A 143 -5.97 -13.47 17.55
N PRO A 144 -4.98 -13.67 18.45
CA PRO A 144 -4.85 -14.92 19.22
C PRO A 144 -6.01 -15.26 20.14
N MET A 145 -6.90 -14.30 20.44
CA MET A 145 -8.11 -14.56 21.21
C MET A 145 -9.17 -15.33 20.40
N PHE A 146 -8.93 -15.53 19.10
CA PHE A 146 -9.81 -16.26 18.20
C PHE A 146 -9.12 -17.52 17.68
N ASN A 147 -9.88 -18.63 17.55
CA ASN A 147 -9.35 -19.89 17.01
C ASN A 147 -9.18 -19.79 15.48
N THR A 148 -8.06 -19.23 15.03
CA THR A 148 -7.79 -18.97 13.62
C THR A 148 -6.74 -19.92 13.04
N LYS A 149 -6.95 -20.33 11.78
CA LYS A 149 -6.10 -21.34 11.09
C LYS A 149 -4.76 -20.80 10.57
N PHE A 150 -4.55 -19.49 10.66
CA PHE A 150 -3.38 -18.78 10.09
C PHE A 150 -2.42 -18.26 11.15
N MET A 151 -2.67 -18.61 12.41
CA MET A 151 -1.72 -18.38 13.49
C MET A 151 -0.59 -19.40 13.39
N ILE A 152 0.61 -18.93 13.69
CA ILE A 152 1.84 -19.69 13.52
C ILE A 152 2.64 -19.86 14.82
N GLY A 153 2.31 -19.12 15.88
CA GLY A 153 3.07 -19.27 17.12
C GLY A 153 2.70 -18.30 18.24
N GLY A 154 3.72 -17.88 18.98
CA GLY A 154 3.59 -16.96 20.11
C GLY A 154 3.43 -15.51 19.66
N LEU A 155 3.31 -14.60 20.64
CA LEU A 155 3.11 -13.17 20.38
C LEU A 155 4.20 -12.55 19.50
N LEU A 156 5.46 -12.95 19.67
CA LEU A 156 6.57 -12.46 18.85
C LEU A 156 6.52 -12.97 17.41
N ASP A 157 6.09 -14.22 17.21
CA ASP A 157 5.94 -14.81 15.88
C ASP A 157 4.80 -14.12 15.13
N GLU A 158 3.65 -13.95 15.80
CA GLU A 158 2.51 -13.19 15.25
C GLU A 158 2.92 -11.75 14.93
N PHE A 159 3.55 -11.06 15.88
CA PHE A 159 4.02 -9.69 15.65
C PHE A 159 4.96 -9.61 14.44
N GLY A 160 5.97 -10.49 14.38
CA GLY A 160 6.91 -10.53 13.26
C GLY A 160 6.21 -10.80 11.94
N TYR A 161 5.23 -11.71 11.92
CA TYR A 161 4.52 -12.08 10.72
C TYR A 161 3.61 -10.97 10.18
N TRP A 162 2.81 -10.35 11.05
CA TRP A 162 2.00 -9.19 10.68
C TRP A 162 2.88 -7.99 10.28
N PHE A 163 3.94 -7.70 11.04
CA PHE A 163 4.84 -6.58 10.76
C PHE A 163 5.51 -6.71 9.38
N THR A 164 6.10 -7.88 9.12
CA THR A 164 6.83 -8.13 7.86
C THR A 164 5.88 -8.17 6.67
N SER A 165 4.70 -8.76 6.82
CA SER A 165 3.68 -8.78 5.76
C SER A 165 3.23 -7.37 5.37
N GLU A 166 2.92 -6.52 6.35
CA GLU A 166 2.52 -5.13 6.07
C GLU A 166 3.64 -4.34 5.39
N LEU A 167 4.87 -4.48 5.90
CA LEU A 167 6.01 -3.76 5.34
C LEU A 167 6.36 -4.22 3.92
N GLN A 168 6.30 -5.52 3.65
CA GLN A 168 6.50 -6.09 2.32
C GLN A 168 5.47 -5.55 1.32
N ASN A 169 4.18 -5.53 1.67
CA ASN A 169 3.14 -5.02 0.80
C ASN A 169 3.32 -3.53 0.51
N ALA A 170 3.72 -2.75 1.51
CA ALA A 170 4.03 -1.32 1.35
C ALA A 170 5.20 -1.09 0.38
N LEU A 171 6.30 -1.85 0.54
CA LEU A 171 7.48 -1.77 -0.33
C LEU A 171 7.14 -2.12 -1.78
N LEU A 172 6.31 -3.14 -1.99
CA LEU A 172 5.91 -3.60 -3.31
C LEU A 172 4.99 -2.61 -4.02
N LEU A 173 3.97 -2.09 -3.32
CA LEU A 173 2.84 -1.41 -3.98
C LEU A 173 2.92 0.11 -3.95
N LEU A 174 3.45 0.72 -2.89
CA LEU A 174 3.45 2.18 -2.77
C LEU A 174 4.22 2.88 -3.90
N PRO A 175 5.44 2.43 -4.31
CA PRO A 175 6.13 3.05 -5.44
C PRO A 175 5.29 3.02 -6.72
N ILE A 176 4.61 1.90 -6.98
CA ILE A 176 3.75 1.75 -8.16
C ILE A 176 2.61 2.77 -8.08
N ILE A 177 1.82 2.74 -7.00
CA ILE A 177 0.63 3.58 -6.82
C ILE A 177 0.95 5.08 -6.90
N LEU A 178 2.06 5.48 -6.29
CA LEU A 178 2.51 6.87 -6.25
C LEU A 178 3.02 7.38 -7.60
N ASN A 179 3.60 6.49 -8.42
CA ASN A 179 4.15 6.82 -9.74
C ASN A 179 3.24 6.49 -10.92
N ILE A 180 2.00 6.00 -10.68
CA ILE A 180 1.05 5.80 -11.79
C ILE A 180 0.94 7.13 -12.58
N PRO A 181 1.08 7.10 -13.91
CA PRO A 181 0.99 8.31 -14.73
C PRO A 181 -0.42 8.91 -14.67
N GLN A 182 -0.54 10.21 -14.92
CA GLN A 182 -1.86 10.84 -15.03
C GLN A 182 -2.58 10.29 -16.28
N TYR A 183 -3.90 10.14 -16.22
CA TYR A 183 -4.70 9.65 -17.35
C TYR A 183 -4.46 10.46 -18.64
N SER A 184 -4.26 11.78 -18.53
CA SER A 184 -3.90 12.66 -19.65
C SER A 184 -2.58 12.27 -20.33
N GLN A 185 -1.57 11.89 -19.56
CA GLN A 185 -0.27 11.44 -20.05
C GLN A 185 -0.38 10.08 -20.74
N VAL A 186 -1.16 9.16 -20.17
CA VAL A 186 -1.46 7.85 -20.76
C VAL A 186 -2.19 8.02 -22.10
N LYS A 187 -3.25 8.83 -22.11
CA LYS A 187 -4.01 9.13 -23.32
C LYS A 187 -3.14 9.76 -24.40
N HIS A 188 -2.26 10.70 -24.03
CA HIS A 188 -1.33 11.32 -24.98
C HIS A 188 -0.31 10.31 -25.52
N TYR A 189 0.21 9.41 -24.68
CA TYR A 189 1.14 8.36 -25.10
C TYR A 189 0.50 7.41 -26.12
N PHE A 190 -0.71 6.91 -25.86
CA PHE A 190 -1.42 6.00 -26.77
C PHE A 190 -2.03 6.71 -27.98
N SER A 191 -2.38 8.00 -27.88
CA SER A 191 -2.84 8.80 -29.02
C SER A 191 -1.71 9.14 -29.99
N ARG A 192 -0.46 9.14 -29.53
CA ARG A 192 0.71 9.12 -30.41
C ARG A 192 0.79 7.67 -30.89
N ASN A 193 0.48 7.41 -32.16
CA ASN A 193 0.54 6.08 -32.76
C ASN A 193 2.00 5.56 -32.90
N ARG A 194 2.80 5.68 -31.83
CA ARG A 194 4.15 5.14 -31.72
C ARG A 194 4.00 3.67 -31.33
N GLY A 195 4.33 2.78 -32.27
CA GLY A 195 4.48 1.37 -31.96
C GLY A 195 5.55 1.16 -30.88
N LEU A 196 5.41 0.09 -30.09
CA LEU A 196 6.38 -0.33 -29.09
C LEU A 196 7.75 -0.50 -29.76
N GLN A 197 8.74 0.27 -29.32
CA GLN A 197 10.11 0.12 -29.80
C GLN A 197 10.82 -0.95 -28.96
N PRO A 198 11.77 -1.71 -29.51
CA PRO A 198 12.58 -2.66 -28.75
C PRO A 198 13.27 -2.02 -27.53
N THR A 199 13.60 -0.73 -27.61
CA THR A 199 14.18 0.06 -26.52
C THR A 199 13.23 0.25 -25.33
N ASP A 200 11.91 0.19 -25.54
CA ASP A 200 10.92 0.27 -24.47
C ASP A 200 10.90 -1.01 -23.60
N LEU A 201 11.43 -2.12 -24.12
CA LEU A 201 11.54 -3.42 -23.44
C LEU A 201 12.86 -3.60 -22.68
N LEU A 202 13.88 -2.78 -22.96
CA LEU A 202 15.16 -2.79 -22.22
C LEU A 202 15.02 -2.76 -20.68
N PRO A 203 14.12 -1.96 -20.09
CA PRO A 203 13.98 -1.90 -18.64
C PRO A 203 13.43 -3.21 -18.07
N PHE A 204 12.54 -3.88 -18.81
CA PHE A 204 12.01 -5.18 -18.45
C PHE A 204 13.10 -6.25 -18.50
N GLY A 205 13.90 -6.26 -19.57
CA GLY A 205 15.07 -7.15 -19.68
C GLY A 205 16.09 -6.92 -18.57
N ALA A 206 16.40 -5.67 -18.25
CA ALA A 206 17.35 -5.33 -17.19
C ALA A 206 16.84 -5.74 -15.80
N VAL A 207 15.53 -5.65 -15.54
CA VAL A 207 14.91 -6.16 -14.31
C VAL A 207 15.00 -7.69 -14.24
N LEU A 208 14.70 -8.40 -15.33
CA LEU A 208 14.82 -9.87 -15.37
C LEU A 208 16.26 -10.33 -15.10
N ILE A 209 17.24 -9.64 -15.69
CA ILE A 209 18.66 -9.90 -15.44
C ILE A 209 19.02 -9.62 -13.98
N SER A 210 18.51 -8.52 -13.39
CA SER A 210 18.75 -8.21 -11.98
C SER A 210 18.12 -9.24 -11.03
N ILE A 211 16.93 -9.76 -11.35
CA ILE A 211 16.28 -10.83 -10.57
C ILE A 211 17.08 -12.12 -10.68
N ALA A 212 17.52 -12.49 -11.89
CA ALA A 212 18.36 -13.65 -12.11
C ALA A 212 19.69 -13.54 -11.35
N ALA A 213 20.35 -12.38 -11.41
CA ALA A 213 21.57 -12.11 -10.66
C ALA A 213 21.35 -12.21 -9.13
N SER A 214 20.23 -11.67 -8.63
CA SER A 214 19.88 -11.76 -7.20
C SER A 214 19.56 -13.18 -6.73
N TYR A 215 19.12 -14.08 -7.62
CA TYR A 215 18.91 -15.49 -7.29
C TYR A 215 20.24 -16.24 -7.04
N TYR A 216 21.29 -15.86 -7.76
CA TYR A 216 22.62 -16.46 -7.61
C TYR A 216 23.45 -15.83 -6.49
N ASP A 217 23.12 -14.60 -6.07
CA ASP A 217 23.77 -13.92 -4.97
C ASP A 217 22.93 -14.02 -3.68
N SER A 218 23.21 -15.05 -2.89
CA SER A 218 22.56 -15.32 -1.59
C SER A 218 22.94 -14.32 -0.47
N GLY A 219 23.75 -13.29 -0.76
CA GLY A 219 24.14 -12.27 0.21
C GLY A 219 23.03 -11.22 0.48
N PRO A 220 22.96 -10.63 1.68
CA PRO A 220 21.94 -9.63 2.03
C PRO A 220 21.98 -8.35 1.16
N GLY A 221 23.08 -8.11 0.43
CA GLY A 221 23.23 -7.01 -0.52
C GLY A 221 22.52 -7.21 -1.86
N SER A 222 22.04 -8.42 -2.18
CA SER A 222 21.41 -8.70 -3.48
C SER A 222 20.07 -7.98 -3.69
N LEU A 223 19.41 -7.59 -2.59
CA LEU A 223 18.22 -6.73 -2.59
C LEU A 223 18.48 -5.32 -3.15
N LEU A 224 19.74 -4.88 -3.23
CA LEU A 224 20.11 -3.57 -3.76
C LEU A 224 20.18 -3.53 -5.29
N TYR A 225 20.33 -4.67 -5.97
CA TYR A 225 20.45 -4.69 -7.44
C TYR A 225 19.21 -4.12 -8.15
N PRO A 226 17.96 -4.51 -7.79
CA PRO A 226 16.77 -3.95 -8.43
C PRO A 226 16.58 -2.46 -8.09
N ILE A 227 17.00 -2.04 -6.89
CA ILE A 227 16.88 -0.66 -6.40
C ILE A 227 17.87 0.25 -7.16
N ALA A 228 19.13 -0.17 -7.30
CA ALA A 228 20.17 0.57 -8.03
C ALA A 228 19.79 0.75 -9.51
N LEU A 229 19.25 -0.29 -10.13
CA LEU A 229 18.79 -0.26 -11.52
C LEU A 229 17.63 0.73 -11.72
N ALA A 230 16.70 0.82 -10.76
CA ALA A 230 15.60 1.77 -10.80
C ALA A 230 16.07 3.24 -10.65
N THR A 231 17.13 3.47 -9.88
CA THR A 231 17.72 4.82 -9.70
C THR A 231 18.51 5.33 -10.91
N LEU A 232 19.17 4.46 -11.67
CA LEU A 232 19.97 4.86 -12.85
C LEU A 232 19.13 5.55 -13.93
N LYS A 233 17.85 5.18 -14.07
CA LYS A 233 16.92 5.83 -15.01
C LYS A 233 16.50 7.24 -14.61
N TYR A 234 16.74 7.66 -13.37
CA TYR A 234 16.34 8.98 -12.89
C TYR A 234 17.39 10.06 -13.22
N THR A 235 18.66 9.65 -13.33
CA THR A 235 19.78 10.54 -13.65
C THR A 235 19.82 10.95 -15.13
N ASP A 236 19.36 10.08 -16.03
CA ASP A 236 19.32 10.35 -17.49
C ASP A 236 18.17 11.27 -17.95
N ARG A 237 17.33 11.79 -17.04
CA ARG A 237 16.25 12.73 -17.37
C ARG A 237 16.57 14.19 -17.00
N THR A 238 17.78 14.46 -16.54
CA THR A 238 18.24 15.80 -16.13
C THR A 238 19.37 16.37 -16.99
N GLU A 239 19.64 15.75 -18.14
CA GLU A 239 20.47 16.30 -19.23
C GLU A 239 19.64 16.39 -20.51
#